data_AF-A0A4C1SC18-F1
#
_entry.id   AF-A0A4C1SC18-F1
#
_cell.length_a   1.000
_cell.length_b   1.000
_cell.length_c   1.000
_cell.angle_alpha   90.00
_cell.angle_beta   90.00
_cell.angle_gamma   90.00
#
_symmetry.space_group_name_H-M   'P 1'
#
loop_
_entity.id
_entity.type
_entity.pdbx_description
1 polymer ?
#
loop_
_entity_poly.entity_id
_entity_poly.type
_entity_poly.pdbx_seq_one_letter_code
_entity_poly.pdbx_strand_id
1 'polypeptide(L)' 'MFNKGTKSLLYFIRALGVSLRTATHAYVEKEDAQRVMISVARTHGSMREGRMARQQHQLDLLEANDTAEGHSYGLLYMIP' A
#
# COMPACT_ATOMS: atom_id res chain seq x y z
N MET A 1 -8.71 25.00 -0.21
CA MET A 1 -8.69 24.55 1.21
C MET A 1 -9.10 23.09 1.44
N PHE A 2 -9.77 22.39 0.52
CA PHE A 2 -10.36 21.05 0.74
C PHE A 2 -9.41 19.83 0.72
N ASN A 3 -8.08 20.01 0.62
CA ASN A 3 -7.11 18.90 0.59
C ASN A 3 -6.38 18.66 1.94
N LYS A 4 -6.80 19.32 3.03
CA LYS A 4 -6.12 19.21 4.34
C LYS A 4 -6.64 18.07 5.23
N GLY A 5 -7.41 17.13 4.66
CA GLY A 5 -8.00 16.02 5.40
C GLY A 5 -9.20 16.43 6.26
N THR A 6 -9.78 15.43 6.91
CA THR A 6 -10.97 15.50 7.75
C THR A 6 -10.75 16.38 8.99
N LYS A 7 -9.48 16.56 9.42
CA LYS A 7 -9.10 17.54 10.45
C LYS A 7 -9.52 18.98 10.11
N SER A 8 -9.44 19.37 8.84
CA SER A 8 -9.85 20.72 8.42
C SER A 8 -11.37 20.91 8.52
N LEU A 9 -12.15 19.88 8.21
CA LEU A 9 -13.60 19.88 8.39
C LEU A 9 -13.98 19.98 9.88
N LEU A 10 -13.26 19.26 10.74
CA LEU A 10 -13.45 19.31 12.18
C LEU A 10 -13.26 20.71 12.76
N TYR A 11 -12.25 21.45 12.25
CA TYR A 11 -12.01 22.85 12.62
C TYR A 11 -13.20 23.75 12.27
N PHE A 12 -13.76 23.60 11.07
CA PHE A 12 -14.93 24.38 10.65
C PHE A 12 -16.18 24.03 11.46
N ILE A 13 -16.43 22.74 11.72
CA ILE A 13 -17.58 22.30 12.52
C ILE A 13 -17.51 22.87 13.94
N ARG A 14 -16.31 22.92 14.53
CA ARG A 14 -16.09 23.58 15.83
C ARG A 14 -16.31 25.10 15.74
N ALA A 15 -15.83 25.75 14.69
CA ALA A 15 -16.03 27.19 14.47
C ALA A 15 -17.52 27.56 14.28
N LEU A 16 -18.32 26.64 13.75
CA LEU A 16 -19.78 26.75 13.62
C LEU A 16 -20.54 26.46 14.92
N GLY A 17 -19.84 26.25 16.04
CA GLY A 17 -20.45 26.03 17.36
C GLY A 17 -21.03 24.63 17.57
N VAL A 18 -20.72 23.67 16.69
CA VAL A 18 -21.18 22.29 16.86
C VAL A 18 -20.25 21.56 17.83
N SER A 19 -20.82 21.12 18.94
CA SER A 19 -20.14 20.33 19.96
C SER A 19 -19.92 18.91 19.45
N LEU A 20 -18.66 18.50 19.34
CA LEU A 20 -18.26 17.15 18.95
C LEU A 20 -17.71 16.41 20.17
N ARG A 21 -17.96 15.09 20.24
CA ARG A 21 -17.39 14.26 21.31
C ARG A 21 -15.87 14.17 21.15
N THR A 22 -15.16 14.00 22.26
CA THR A 22 -13.69 13.82 22.29
C THR A 22 -13.23 12.64 21.41
N ALA A 23 -14.02 11.57 21.34
CA ALA A 23 -13.78 10.44 20.45
C ALA A 23 -13.72 10.81 18.95
N THR A 24 -14.42 11.87 18.55
CA THR A 24 -14.45 12.33 17.15
C THR A 24 -13.09 12.88 16.71
N HIS A 25 -12.34 13.50 17.62
CA HIS A 25 -10.99 13.98 17.32
C HIS A 25 -10.05 12.81 17.03
N ALA A 26 -10.00 11.81 17.93
CA ALA A 26 -9.14 10.63 17.78
C ALA A 26 -9.48 9.81 16.51
N TYR A 27 -10.78 9.68 16.20
CA TYR A 27 -11.24 9.03 14.97
C TYR A 27 -10.72 9.75 13.72
N VAL A 28 -10.86 11.07 13.67
CA VAL A 28 -10.41 11.90 12.55
C VAL A 28 -8.89 11.85 12.39
N GLU A 29 -8.12 11.80 13.47
CA GLU A 29 -6.67 11.64 13.38
C GLU A 29 -6.28 10.31 12.73
N LYS A 30 -6.93 9.21 13.13
CA LYS A 30 -6.69 7.88 12.58
C LYS A 30 -7.04 7.82 11.10
N GLU A 31 -8.21 8.33 10.72
CA GLU A 31 -8.67 8.37 9.33
C GLU A 31 -7.72 9.17 8.43
N ASP A 32 -7.31 10.37 8.87
CA ASP A 32 -6.39 11.20 8.09
C ASP A 32 -5.01 10.54 7.97
N ALA A 33 -4.50 9.88 9.02
CA ALA A 33 -3.26 9.13 8.97
C ALA A 33 -3.33 7.96 7.99
N GLN A 34 -4.42 7.19 8.02
CA GLN A 34 -4.65 6.08 7.09
C GLN A 34 -4.73 6.56 5.65
N ARG A 35 -5.42 7.68 5.40
CA ARG A 35 -5.52 8.30 4.07
C ARG A 35 -4.15 8.70 3.53
N VAL A 36 -3.32 9.33 4.36
CA VAL A 36 -1.95 9.72 3.99
C VAL A 36 -1.12 8.49 3.68
N MET A 37 -1.15 7.46 4.53
CA MET A 37 -0.42 6.22 4.31
C MET A 37 -0.79 5.54 2.98
N ILE A 38 -2.08 5.45 2.67
CA ILE A 38 -2.56 4.90 1.39
C ILE A 38 -2.07 5.75 0.21
N SER A 39 -2.13 7.07 0.33
CA SER A 39 -1.65 7.97 -0.72
C SER A 39 -0.15 7.80 -0.96
N VAL A 40 0.64 7.69 0.11
CA VAL A 40 2.10 7.48 0.03
C VAL A 40 2.40 6.13 -0.63
N ALA A 41 1.72 5.06 -0.23
CA ALA A 41 1.91 3.73 -0.82
C ALA A 41 1.57 3.71 -2.32
N ARG A 42 0.49 4.41 -2.73
CA ARG A 42 0.12 4.55 -4.15
C ARG A 42 1.15 5.34 -4.94
N THR A 43 1.61 6.47 -4.40
CA THR A 43 2.65 7.28 -5.04
C THR A 43 3.94 6.46 -5.19
N HIS A 44 4.38 5.80 -4.12
CA HIS A 44 5.58 4.98 -4.14
C HIS A 44 5.47 3.80 -5.13
N GLY A 45 4.33 3.10 -5.17
CA GLY A 45 4.07 2.06 -6.16
C GLY A 45 3.99 2.57 -7.61
N SER A 46 3.65 3.86 -7.81
CA SER A 46 3.65 4.50 -9.12
C SER A 46 5.02 5.05 -9.53
N MET A 47 5.94 5.24 -8.58
CA MET A 47 7.30 5.67 -8.87
C MET A 47 8.06 4.59 -9.66
N ARG A 48 9.09 5.01 -10.39
CA ARG A 48 9.97 4.13 -11.17
C ARG A 48 10.55 3.00 -10.30
N GLU A 49 10.97 3.32 -9.09
CA GLU A 49 11.50 2.35 -8.10
C GLU A 49 10.46 1.30 -7.72
N GLY A 50 9.22 1.70 -7.43
CA GLY A 50 8.13 0.77 -7.14
C GLY A 50 7.78 -0.14 -8.32
N ARG A 51 7.90 0.36 -9.56
CA ARG A 51 7.73 -0.46 -10.77
C ARG A 51 8.88 -1.45 -10.97
N MET A 52 10.13 -1.00 -10.78
CA MET A 52 11.31 -1.87 -10.88
C MET A 52 11.30 -2.96 -9.80
N ALA A 53 10.90 -2.65 -8.57
CA ALA A 53 10.79 -3.63 -7.50
C ALA A 53 9.74 -4.72 -7.81
N ARG A 54 8.59 -4.34 -8.38
CA ARG A 54 7.58 -5.31 -8.83
C ARG A 54 8.09 -6.18 -9.96
N GLN A 55 8.79 -5.58 -10.92
CA GLN A 55 9.37 -6.32 -12.04
C GLN A 55 10.44 -7.31 -11.55
N GLN A 56 11.31 -6.90 -10.63
CA GLN A 56 12.31 -7.79 -10.04
C GLN A 56 11.65 -8.95 -9.30
N HIS A 57 10.63 -8.67 -8.48
CA HIS A 57 9.92 -9.72 -7.77
C HIS A 57 9.27 -10.74 -8.72
N GLN A 58 8.75 -10.30 -9.87
CA GLN A 58 8.22 -11.21 -10.89
C GLN A 58 9.32 -12.07 -11.53
N LEU A 59 10.51 -11.51 -11.77
CA LEU A 59 11.65 -12.27 -12.28
C LEU A 59 12.12 -13.32 -11.26
N ASP A 60 12.21 -12.95 -9.98
CA ASP A 60 12.64 -13.88 -8.92
C ASP A 60 11.66 -15.06 -8.80
N LEU A 61 10.35 -14.82 -8.94
CA LEU A 61 9.33 -15.87 -8.95
C LEU A 61 9.45 -16.79 -10.17
N LEU A 62 9.75 -16.24 -11.35
CA LEU A 62 9.95 -17.03 -12.57
C LEU A 62 11.22 -17.88 -12.45
N GLU A 63 12.32 -17.33 -11.96
CA GLU A 63 13.58 -18.08 -11.75
C GLU A 63 13.40 -19.22 -10.74
N ALA A 64 12.66 -18.98 -9.65
CA ALA A 64 12.34 -20.03 -8.68
C ALA A 64 11.47 -21.14 -9.31
N ASN A 65 10.52 -20.78 -10.17
CA ASN A 65 9.68 -21.75 -10.87
C ASN A 65 10.48 -22.53 -11.92
N ASP A 66 11.31 -21.87 -12.73
CA ASP A 66 12.18 -22.51 -13.72
C ASP A 66 13.17 -23.48 -13.06
N THR A 67 13.69 -23.13 -11.88
CA THR A 67 14.54 -24.01 -11.09
C THR A 67 13.78 -25.24 -10.61
N ALA A 68 12.55 -25.07 -10.11
CA ALA A 68 11.70 -26.19 -9.66
C ALA A 68 11.28 -27.10 -10.83
N GLU A 69 10.95 -26.53 -11.97
CA GLU A 69 10.64 -27.26 -13.21
C GLU A 69 11.88 -27.99 -13.74
N GLY A 70 13.05 -27.35 -13.76
CA GLY A 70 14.32 -27.97 -14.15
C GLY A 70 14.67 -29.19 -13.28
N HIS A 71 14.41 -29.12 -11.97
CA HIS A 71 14.51 -30.28 -11.08
C HIS A 71 13.50 -31.39 -11.42
N SER A 72 12.27 -31.02 -11.76
CA SER A 72 11.18 -31.95 -12.04
C SER A 72 11.35 -32.66 -13.39
N TYR A 73 11.75 -31.93 -14.44
CA TYR A 73 11.99 -32.49 -15.78
C TYR A 73 13.37 -33.16 -15.88
N GLY A 74 14.41 -32.65 -15.20
CA GLY A 74 15.74 -33.27 -15.17
C GLY A 74 15.76 -34.65 -14.52
N LEU A 75 14.88 -34.89 -13.54
CA LEU A 75 14.67 -36.21 -12.94
C LEU A 75 13.95 -37.18 -13.89
N LEU A 76 13.07 -36.69 -14.77
CA LEU A 76 12.31 -37.53 -15.70
C LEU A 76 13.19 -38.08 -16.86
N TYR A 77 14.24 -37.36 -17.24
CA TYR A 77 15.19 -37.77 -18.29
C TYR A 77 16.43 -38.53 -17.76
N MET A 78 16.51 -38.81 -16.45
CA MET A 78 17.56 -39.65 -15.83
C MET A 78 17.00 -40.91 -15.17
N ILE A 79 15.97 -41.51 -15.76
CA ILE A 79 15.56 -42.89 -15.45
C ILE A 79 16.21 -43.80 -16.50
N PRO A 80 17.13 -44.72 -16.13
CA PRO A 80 17.75 -45.65 -17.07
C PRO A 80 16.77 -46.66 -17.67
#